data_AF-A0A146KKM6-F1
#
_entry.id   AF-A0A146KKM6-F1
#
_cell.length_a   1.000
_cell.length_b   1.000
_cell.length_c   1.000
_cell.angle_alpha   90.00
_cell.angle_beta   90.00
_cell.angle_gamma   90.00
#
_symmetry.space_group_name_H-M   'P 1'
#
loop_
_entity.id
_entity.type
_entity.pdbx_description
1 polymer ?
#
loop_
_entity_poly.entity_id
_entity_poly.type
_entity_poly.pdbx_seq_one_letter_code
_entity_poly.pdbx_strand_id
1 'polypeptide(L)'
;ACQKCHDDAVLSHLLQSHHITHMHCLLCDKMSPIGKTCQHCHQKVSEIYCAKCKHLSMIPQPTKHCDRCNQCFTLQCACNDTLQTQNCFVCQEKLDDRMHFLKKLDCQCQVHAECFQKLALQSKKVCVCGKLMFEEDKAAALAKYSEQKVKLQKLMKITEFKCMQCSQKSFDLGDILLCHNCFSANVKQIQVLKVAGLSFGAKTRMNDLQFRQFRQEILSREFTVQEYLDAFRSAYQMIAPVVK
;
A
#
# COMPACT_ATOMS: atom_id res chain seq x y z
N ALA A 1 -16.68 -3.41 -20.62
CA ALA A 1 -15.47 -2.62 -20.34
C ALA A 1 -14.92 -2.99 -18.96
N CYS A 2 -13.59 -2.98 -18.74
CA CYS A 2 -13.00 -3.22 -17.41
C CYS A 2 -12.87 -1.90 -16.62
N GLN A 3 -12.47 -1.98 -15.35
CA GLN A 3 -12.27 -0.79 -14.49
C GLN A 3 -11.32 0.23 -15.15
N LYS A 4 -10.20 -0.21 -15.69
CA LYS A 4 -9.25 0.69 -16.36
C LYS A 4 -9.89 1.41 -17.54
N CYS A 5 -10.57 0.68 -18.42
CA CYS A 5 -11.26 1.29 -19.56
C CYS A 5 -12.37 2.26 -19.12
N HIS A 6 -13.04 2.01 -17.99
CA HIS A 6 -13.99 2.97 -17.43
C HIS A 6 -13.27 4.23 -16.96
N ASP A 7 -12.25 4.09 -16.12
CA ASP A 7 -11.55 5.23 -15.52
C ASP A 7 -10.80 6.07 -16.56
N ASP A 8 -10.39 5.47 -17.68
CA ASP A 8 -9.83 6.17 -18.85
C ASP A 8 -10.91 6.95 -19.63
N ALA A 9 -12.16 6.46 -19.66
CA ALA A 9 -13.25 7.05 -20.43
C ALA A 9 -14.13 8.03 -19.63
N VAL A 10 -14.19 7.87 -18.31
CA VAL A 10 -15.08 8.60 -17.42
C VAL A 10 -14.25 9.40 -16.43
N LEU A 11 -14.10 10.70 -16.69
CA LEU A 11 -13.26 11.59 -15.87
C LEU A 11 -13.95 12.11 -14.61
N SER A 12 -15.27 11.92 -14.48
CA SER A 12 -16.05 12.46 -13.36
C SER A 12 -15.86 11.68 -12.06
N HIS A 13 -15.47 10.40 -12.14
CA HIS A 13 -15.27 9.55 -10.98
C HIS A 13 -14.46 8.29 -11.33
N LEU A 14 -13.95 7.63 -10.30
CA LEU A 14 -13.29 6.32 -10.40
C LEU A 14 -14.26 5.20 -10.06
N LEU A 15 -14.22 4.10 -10.82
CA LEU A 15 -15.07 2.94 -10.58
C LEU A 15 -14.59 2.14 -9.37
N GLN A 16 -15.49 1.96 -8.40
CA GLN A 16 -15.24 1.14 -7.22
C GLN A 16 -15.58 -0.33 -7.51
N SER A 17 -14.64 -1.07 -8.09
CA SER A 17 -14.85 -2.46 -8.55
C SER A 17 -15.43 -3.40 -7.49
N HIS A 18 -15.07 -3.22 -6.22
CA HIS A 18 -15.59 -3.96 -5.06
C HIS A 18 -17.12 -3.95 -4.93
N HIS A 19 -17.77 -2.89 -5.39
CA HIS A 19 -19.23 -2.72 -5.28
C HIS A 19 -19.99 -3.30 -6.48
N ILE A 20 -19.29 -3.79 -7.49
CA ILE A 20 -19.92 -4.37 -8.69
C ILE A 20 -20.51 -5.73 -8.32
N THR A 21 -21.84 -5.85 -8.47
CA THR A 21 -22.59 -7.08 -8.19
C THR A 21 -22.99 -7.83 -9.46
N HIS A 22 -23.11 -7.11 -10.58
CA HIS A 22 -23.60 -7.65 -11.85
C HIS A 22 -22.67 -7.26 -13.00
N MET A 23 -22.67 -8.09 -14.04
CA MET A 23 -21.98 -7.86 -15.30
C MET A 23 -22.95 -8.05 -16.46
N HIS A 24 -22.74 -7.30 -17.53
CA HIS A 24 -23.46 -7.47 -18.78
C HIS A 24 -22.77 -8.55 -19.63
N CYS A 25 -23.50 -9.61 -20.00
CA CYS A 25 -22.96 -10.65 -20.86
C CYS A 25 -23.01 -10.24 -22.33
N LEU A 26 -21.85 -10.09 -22.97
CA LEU A 26 -21.76 -9.69 -24.38
C LEU A 26 -22.22 -10.78 -25.38
N LEU A 27 -22.43 -12.02 -24.92
CA LEU A 27 -22.83 -13.14 -25.79
C LEU A 27 -24.35 -13.33 -25.86
N CYS A 28 -25.06 -13.07 -24.76
CA CYS A 28 -26.51 -13.25 -24.69
C CYS A 28 -27.28 -11.98 -24.35
N ASP A 29 -26.57 -10.84 -24.25
CA ASP A 29 -27.13 -9.51 -24.02
C ASP A 29 -28.01 -9.40 -22.76
N LYS A 30 -27.66 -10.19 -21.73
CA LYS A 30 -28.37 -10.21 -20.45
C LYS A 30 -27.44 -9.82 -19.32
N MET A 31 -28.01 -9.11 -18.34
CA MET A 31 -27.36 -8.82 -17.06
C MET A 31 -27.39 -10.07 -16.18
N SER A 32 -26.23 -10.44 -15.62
CA SER A 32 -26.14 -11.54 -14.67
C SER A 32 -25.22 -11.16 -13.50
N PRO A 33 -25.32 -11.84 -12.34
CA PRO A 33 -24.33 -11.71 -11.28
C PRO A 33 -22.91 -11.89 -11.81
N ILE A 34 -21.98 -11.09 -11.30
CA ILE A 34 -20.59 -11.13 -11.77
C ILE A 34 -19.89 -12.44 -11.35
N GLY A 35 -19.22 -13.09 -12.30
CA GLY A 35 -18.60 -14.40 -12.08
C GLY A 35 -17.81 -14.92 -13.29
N LYS A 36 -17.36 -16.17 -13.20
CA LYS A 36 -16.62 -16.84 -14.30
C LYS A 36 -17.50 -17.22 -15.49
N THR A 37 -18.79 -17.42 -15.24
CA THR A 37 -19.78 -17.86 -16.24
C THR A 37 -21.01 -16.96 -16.16
N CYS A 38 -21.69 -16.78 -17.28
CA CYS A 38 -22.99 -16.12 -17.30
C CYS A 38 -24.07 -17.07 -16.76
N GLN A 39 -24.99 -16.59 -15.94
CA GLN A 39 -26.09 -17.42 -15.42
C GLN A 39 -27.20 -17.71 -16.44
N HIS A 40 -27.27 -16.96 -17.54
CA HIS A 40 -28.34 -17.13 -18.55
C HIS A 40 -27.94 -18.03 -19.71
N CYS A 41 -26.73 -17.85 -20.27
CA CYS A 41 -26.25 -18.65 -21.40
C CYS A 41 -25.19 -19.68 -21.00
N HIS A 42 -24.77 -19.69 -19.74
CA HIS A 42 -23.76 -20.60 -19.18
C HIS A 42 -22.38 -20.52 -19.82
N GLN A 43 -22.17 -19.58 -20.75
CA GLN A 43 -20.89 -19.37 -21.39
C GLN A 43 -19.86 -18.83 -20.42
N LYS A 44 -18.62 -19.27 -20.61
CA LYS A 44 -17.46 -18.82 -19.86
C LYS A 44 -17.11 -17.40 -20.29
N VAL A 45 -17.11 -16.48 -19.33
CA VAL A 45 -16.78 -15.07 -19.56
C VAL A 45 -15.40 -14.71 -19.01
N SER A 46 -14.77 -15.61 -18.25
CA SER A 46 -13.45 -15.41 -17.67
C SER A 46 -12.78 -16.71 -17.25
N GLU A 47 -11.46 -16.80 -17.42
CA GLU A 47 -10.63 -17.88 -16.85
C GLU A 47 -10.42 -17.68 -15.34
N ILE A 48 -10.23 -16.42 -14.96
CA ILE A 48 -9.93 -15.98 -13.59
C ILE A 48 -11.06 -15.11 -13.08
N TYR A 49 -11.48 -15.34 -11.83
CA TYR A 49 -12.42 -14.44 -11.17
C TYR A 49 -12.01 -14.29 -9.72
N CYS A 50 -11.89 -13.04 -9.27
CA CYS A 50 -11.76 -12.72 -7.86
C CYS A 50 -13.09 -12.18 -7.33
N ALA A 51 -13.70 -12.89 -6.37
CA ALA A 51 -14.94 -12.46 -5.74
C ALA A 51 -14.82 -11.17 -4.91
N LYS A 52 -13.62 -10.84 -4.40
CA LYS A 52 -13.36 -9.64 -3.58
C LYS A 52 -13.11 -8.39 -4.43
N CYS A 53 -12.19 -8.49 -5.40
CA CYS A 53 -11.85 -7.37 -6.28
C CYS A 53 -12.74 -7.25 -7.52
N LYS A 54 -13.63 -8.23 -7.76
CA LYS A 54 -14.45 -8.33 -8.98
C LYS A 54 -13.62 -8.32 -10.28
N HIS A 55 -12.38 -8.78 -10.18
CA HIS A 55 -11.44 -8.87 -11.29
C HIS A 55 -11.77 -10.09 -12.17
N LEU A 56 -11.85 -9.86 -13.48
CA LEU A 56 -12.04 -10.88 -14.51
C LEU A 56 -10.87 -10.79 -15.50
N SER A 57 -10.33 -11.93 -15.90
CA SER A 57 -9.28 -12.05 -16.91
C SER A 57 -9.46 -13.34 -17.73
N MET A 58 -9.46 -13.18 -19.05
CA MET A 58 -9.43 -14.29 -20.02
C MET A 58 -8.04 -14.90 -20.16
N ILE A 59 -6.99 -14.22 -19.67
CA ILE A 59 -5.64 -14.74 -19.68
C ILE A 59 -5.48 -15.64 -18.44
N PRO A 60 -5.19 -16.94 -18.59
CA PRO A 60 -5.07 -17.89 -17.48
C PRO A 60 -3.74 -17.74 -16.73
N GLN A 61 -3.39 -16.52 -16.33
CA GLN A 61 -2.23 -16.26 -15.47
C GLN A 61 -2.59 -16.52 -14.01
N PRO A 62 -1.76 -17.27 -13.25
CA PRO A 62 -2.06 -17.57 -11.86
C PRO A 62 -2.16 -16.25 -11.07
N THR A 63 -3.37 -15.84 -10.72
CA THR A 63 -3.65 -14.56 -10.06
C THR A 63 -4.21 -14.85 -8.68
N LYS A 64 -3.58 -14.28 -7.64
CA LYS A 64 -4.01 -14.44 -6.25
C LYS A 64 -4.48 -13.10 -5.70
N HIS A 65 -5.56 -13.15 -4.92
CA HIS A 65 -5.99 -12.01 -4.12
C HIS A 65 -5.23 -12.01 -2.79
N CYS A 66 -4.73 -10.84 -2.38
CA CYS A 66 -4.19 -10.67 -1.03
C CYS A 66 -5.14 -9.86 -0.17
N ASP A 67 -5.59 -10.48 0.91
CA ASP A 67 -6.51 -9.86 1.86
C ASP A 67 -5.90 -8.64 2.56
N ARG A 68 -4.57 -8.61 2.73
CA ARG A 68 -3.88 -7.47 3.34
C ARG A 68 -3.83 -6.27 2.39
N CYS A 69 -3.60 -6.51 1.10
CA CYS A 69 -3.50 -5.45 0.10
C CYS A 69 -4.87 -5.06 -0.48
N ASN A 70 -5.87 -5.92 -0.37
CA ASN A 70 -7.19 -5.83 -1.00
C ASN A 70 -7.11 -5.70 -2.54
N GLN A 71 -6.12 -6.35 -3.15
CA GLN A 71 -5.87 -6.30 -4.59
C GLN A 71 -5.47 -7.69 -5.10
N CYS A 72 -5.73 -7.92 -6.39
CA CYS A 72 -5.29 -9.10 -7.13
C CYS A 72 -3.95 -8.85 -7.78
N PHE A 73 -3.10 -9.87 -7.81
CA PHE A 73 -1.83 -9.82 -8.51
C PHE A 73 -1.51 -11.16 -9.14
N THR A 74 -0.84 -11.11 -10.29
CA THR A 74 -0.21 -12.27 -10.89
C THR A 74 0.85 -12.81 -9.94
N LEU A 75 0.88 -14.14 -9.73
CA LEU A 75 1.75 -14.91 -8.84
C LEU A 75 3.21 -14.89 -9.32
N GLN A 76 3.81 -13.70 -9.37
CA GLN A 76 5.22 -13.47 -9.70
C GLN A 76 5.98 -12.70 -8.60
N CYS A 77 5.46 -12.58 -7.37
CA CYS A 77 6.29 -12.16 -6.22
C CYS A 77 6.12 -13.11 -5.02
N ALA A 78 7.26 -13.56 -4.52
CA ALA A 78 7.46 -14.44 -3.37
C ALA A 78 7.30 -13.73 -2.00
N CYS A 79 6.55 -12.64 -1.90
CA CYS A 79 6.61 -11.74 -0.74
C CYS A 79 5.96 -12.28 0.56
N ASN A 80 5.51 -13.53 0.57
CA ASN A 80 5.06 -14.25 1.78
C ASN A 80 5.62 -15.68 1.76
N ASP A 81 6.72 -15.89 2.49
CA ASP A 81 7.30 -17.11 3.11
C ASP A 81 7.02 -18.54 2.60
N THR A 82 6.42 -18.76 1.43
CA THR A 82 6.13 -20.13 0.96
C THR A 82 6.21 -20.35 -0.55
N LEU A 83 6.44 -19.31 -1.36
CA LEU A 83 6.55 -19.47 -2.81
C LEU A 83 7.71 -18.66 -3.35
N GLN A 84 8.90 -19.26 -3.42
CA GLN A 84 9.98 -18.72 -4.27
C GLN A 84 9.47 -18.71 -5.71
N THR A 85 9.38 -17.52 -6.29
CA THR A 85 9.07 -17.35 -7.71
C THR A 85 10.29 -17.82 -8.49
N GLN A 86 10.11 -18.68 -9.49
CA GLN A 86 11.21 -19.09 -10.37
C GLN A 86 11.51 -18.08 -11.48
N ASN A 87 10.66 -17.05 -11.64
CA ASN A 87 10.77 -16.06 -12.72
C ASN A 87 10.91 -14.64 -12.19
N CYS A 88 11.64 -13.79 -12.90
CA CYS A 88 11.77 -12.37 -12.64
C CYS A 88 10.47 -11.64 -12.98
N PHE A 89 9.93 -10.82 -12.07
CA PHE A 89 8.68 -10.09 -12.32
C PHE A 89 8.79 -8.95 -13.34
N VAL A 90 10.01 -8.61 -13.77
CA VAL A 90 10.28 -7.51 -14.70
C VAL A 90 10.26 -8.00 -16.14
N CYS A 91 11.05 -9.03 -16.45
CA CYS A 91 11.16 -9.61 -17.79
C CYS A 91 10.39 -10.93 -17.95
N GLN A 92 9.90 -11.53 -16.86
CA GLN A 92 9.19 -12.82 -16.82
C GLN A 92 10.03 -14.06 -17.16
N GLU A 93 11.33 -13.89 -17.39
CA GLU A 93 12.29 -14.99 -17.60
C GLU A 93 12.72 -15.64 -16.28
N LYS A 94 13.31 -16.84 -16.35
CA LYS A 94 13.73 -17.58 -15.18
C LYS A 94 14.85 -16.87 -14.42
N LEU A 95 14.81 -16.92 -13.09
CA LEU A 95 15.84 -16.37 -12.21
C LEU A 95 17.08 -17.26 -12.14
N ASP A 96 16.97 -18.55 -12.41
CA ASP A 96 18.06 -19.53 -12.34
C ASP A 96 18.92 -19.61 -13.62
N ASP A 97 18.68 -18.71 -14.58
CA ASP A 97 19.49 -18.67 -15.79
C ASP A 97 20.93 -18.22 -15.46
N ARG A 98 21.91 -19.07 -15.75
CA ARG A 98 23.33 -18.93 -15.35
C ARG A 98 24.00 -17.67 -15.93
N MET A 99 23.34 -16.99 -16.86
CA MET A 99 23.86 -15.77 -17.50
C MET A 99 23.57 -14.48 -16.73
N HIS A 100 22.62 -14.48 -15.78
CA HIS A 100 22.17 -13.24 -15.14
C HIS A 100 22.44 -13.25 -13.63
N PHE A 101 23.09 -12.19 -13.14
CA PHE A 101 23.23 -11.97 -11.70
C PHE A 101 21.87 -11.68 -11.07
N LEU A 102 21.64 -12.23 -9.88
CA LEU A 102 20.40 -12.00 -9.12
C LEU A 102 20.57 -10.89 -8.09
N LYS A 103 19.63 -9.95 -8.09
CA LYS A 103 19.45 -8.97 -7.01
C LYS A 103 18.29 -9.42 -6.13
N LYS A 104 18.59 -9.56 -4.84
CA LYS A 104 17.59 -9.80 -3.80
C LYS A 104 17.13 -8.46 -3.22
N LEU A 105 15.82 -8.24 -3.17
CA LEU A 105 15.19 -7.05 -2.63
C LEU A 105 14.91 -7.20 -1.12
N ASP A 106 14.63 -6.09 -0.43
CA ASP A 106 14.24 -6.08 0.99
C ASP A 106 12.92 -6.81 1.27
N CYS A 107 12.06 -6.93 0.25
CA CYS A 107 10.86 -7.77 0.30
C CYS A 107 11.14 -9.26 0.10
N GLN A 108 12.41 -9.66 0.05
CA GLN A 108 12.90 -11.00 -0.28
C GLN A 108 12.60 -11.46 -1.73
N CYS A 109 11.86 -10.69 -2.54
CA CYS A 109 11.67 -11.01 -3.96
C CYS A 109 13.03 -10.88 -4.70
N GLN A 110 13.22 -11.73 -5.72
CA GLN A 110 14.42 -11.77 -6.54
C GLN A 110 14.12 -11.24 -7.94
N VAL A 111 15.09 -10.54 -8.52
CA VAL A 111 15.07 -10.03 -9.89
C VAL A 111 16.45 -10.17 -10.50
N HIS A 112 16.56 -10.19 -11.83
CA HIS A 112 17.85 -10.01 -12.47
C HIS A 112 18.42 -8.62 -12.15
N ALA A 113 19.73 -8.54 -11.96
CA ALA A 113 20.43 -7.30 -11.64
C ALA A 113 20.23 -6.24 -12.74
N GLU A 114 20.22 -6.66 -14.00
CA GLU A 114 19.94 -5.78 -15.14
C GLU A 114 18.51 -5.25 -15.12
N CYS A 115 17.54 -6.12 -14.81
CA CYS A 115 16.15 -5.73 -14.64
C CYS A 115 15.97 -4.75 -13.47
N PHE A 116 16.73 -4.94 -12.39
CA PHE A 116 16.76 -4.00 -11.27
C PHE A 116 17.33 -2.64 -11.66
N GLN A 117 18.43 -2.60 -12.42
CA GLN A 117 19.00 -1.34 -12.92
C GLN A 117 18.05 -0.61 -13.86
N LYS A 118 17.37 -1.34 -14.76
CA LYS A 118 16.35 -0.75 -15.65
C LYS A 118 15.19 -0.14 -14.85
N LEU A 119 14.76 -0.79 -13.77
CA LEU A 119 13.76 -0.23 -12.85
C LEU A 119 14.27 0.99 -12.08
N ALA A 120 15.54 1.00 -11.68
CA ALA A 120 16.18 2.12 -10.98
C ALA A 120 16.15 3.40 -11.82
N LEU A 121 16.39 3.26 -13.13
CA LEU A 121 16.39 4.36 -14.09
C LEU A 121 14.99 4.85 -14.45
N GLN A 122 13.95 4.07 -14.15
CA GLN A 122 12.55 4.43 -14.40
C GLN A 122 11.89 4.99 -13.15
N SER A 123 10.82 5.77 -13.32
CA SER A 123 10.03 6.33 -12.20
C SER A 123 9.32 5.27 -11.34
N LYS A 124 9.34 3.99 -11.76
CA LYS A 124 8.71 2.86 -11.05
C LYS A 124 9.67 2.24 -10.04
N LYS A 125 9.76 2.88 -8.88
CA LYS A 125 10.61 2.46 -7.76
C LYS A 125 9.93 1.46 -6.80
N VAL A 126 8.85 0.82 -7.22
CA VAL A 126 8.02 -0.05 -6.36
C VAL A 126 8.03 -1.49 -6.88
N CYS A 127 8.29 -2.45 -5.99
CA CYS A 127 8.20 -3.88 -6.26
C CYS A 127 6.73 -4.31 -6.40
N VAL A 128 6.46 -5.46 -7.04
CA VAL A 128 5.10 -6.03 -7.19
C VAL A 128 4.38 -6.24 -5.86
N CYS A 129 5.12 -6.48 -4.77
CA CYS A 129 4.56 -6.55 -3.42
C CYS A 129 4.18 -5.18 -2.81
N GLY A 130 4.39 -4.10 -3.56
CA GLY A 130 4.16 -2.73 -3.15
C GLY A 130 5.31 -2.10 -2.39
N LYS A 131 6.40 -2.82 -2.05
CA LYS A 131 7.56 -2.26 -1.32
C LYS A 131 8.43 -1.34 -2.19
N LEU A 132 8.93 -0.24 -1.63
CA LEU A 132 9.86 0.66 -2.33
C LEU A 132 11.22 -0.05 -2.47
N MET A 133 11.84 0.10 -3.63
CA MET A 133 13.12 -0.50 -3.99
C MET A 133 14.30 0.47 -3.80
N PHE A 134 14.03 1.79 -3.67
CA PHE A 134 15.05 2.84 -3.51
C PHE A 134 14.69 3.79 -2.36
N GLU A 135 15.69 4.18 -1.56
CA GLU A 135 15.55 5.10 -0.42
C GLU A 135 15.78 6.58 -0.77
N GLU A 136 16.19 6.94 -2.00
CA GLU A 136 16.46 8.34 -2.38
C GLU A 136 15.25 9.28 -2.13
N ASP A 137 14.03 8.74 -2.22
CA ASP A 137 12.81 9.49 -1.94
C ASP A 137 12.58 9.73 -0.43
N LYS A 138 13.28 9.01 0.47
CA LYS A 138 13.12 9.10 1.93
C LYS A 138 13.61 10.43 2.49
N ALA A 139 14.78 10.91 2.04
CA ALA A 139 15.32 12.19 2.49
C ALA A 139 14.44 13.36 2.04
N ALA A 140 14.01 13.35 0.77
CA ALA A 140 13.09 14.36 0.24
C ALA A 140 11.70 14.31 0.92
N ALA A 141 11.19 13.11 1.19
CA ALA A 141 9.92 12.95 1.90
C ALA A 141 10.01 13.40 3.36
N LEU A 142 11.12 13.10 4.05
CA LEU A 142 11.42 13.59 5.39
C LEU A 142 11.51 15.12 5.44
N ALA A 143 12.18 15.75 4.46
CA ALA A 143 12.27 17.20 4.37
C ALA A 143 10.87 17.83 4.27
N LYS A 144 10.06 17.38 3.31
CA LYS A 144 8.67 17.86 3.14
C LYS A 144 7.82 17.61 4.37
N TYR A 145 8.00 16.46 5.02
CA TYR A 145 7.28 16.11 6.24
C TYR A 145 7.63 17.05 7.39
N SER A 146 8.91 17.38 7.55
CA SER A 146 9.39 18.29 8.61
C SER A 146 8.92 19.73 8.45
N GLU A 147 8.59 20.15 7.23
CA GLU A 147 8.08 21.49 6.91
C GLU A 147 6.56 21.62 7.15
N GLN A 148 5.86 20.49 7.31
CA GLN A 148 4.42 20.47 7.44
C GLN A 148 3.95 21.12 8.74
N LYS A 149 2.98 22.03 8.61
CA LYS A 149 2.38 22.76 9.72
C LYS A 149 0.92 22.36 9.89
N VAL A 150 0.57 21.87 11.07
CA VAL A 150 -0.82 21.50 11.38
C VAL A 150 -1.41 22.45 12.42
N LYS A 151 -2.52 23.09 12.05
CA LYS A 151 -3.31 23.94 12.94
C LYS A 151 -4.24 23.06 13.79
N LEU A 152 -4.15 23.19 15.12
CA LEU A 152 -5.05 22.52 16.04
C LEU A 152 -6.45 23.12 15.95
N GLN A 153 -7.46 22.26 15.88
CA GLN A 153 -8.87 22.59 15.88
C GLN A 153 -9.59 21.76 16.94
N LYS A 154 -10.81 22.16 17.30
CA LYS A 154 -11.64 21.47 18.30
C LYS A 154 -11.87 19.99 17.96
N LEU A 155 -11.94 19.69 16.67
CA LEU A 155 -12.07 18.35 16.12
C LEU A 155 -11.01 18.16 15.03
N MET A 156 -10.10 17.23 15.24
CA MET A 156 -9.04 16.90 14.29
C MET A 156 -9.37 15.64 13.54
N LYS A 157 -8.92 15.57 12.28
CA LYS A 157 -8.86 14.35 11.50
C LYS A 157 -7.47 13.74 11.69
N ILE A 158 -7.42 12.48 12.11
CA ILE A 158 -6.19 11.71 12.21
C ILE A 158 -6.31 10.54 11.25
N THR A 159 -5.33 10.40 10.38
CA THR A 159 -5.24 9.28 9.47
C THR A 159 -4.51 8.14 10.16
N GLU A 160 -5.17 6.98 10.27
CA GLU A 160 -4.51 5.72 10.56
C GLU A 160 -4.04 5.10 9.25
N PHE A 161 -2.77 4.72 9.18
CA PHE A 161 -2.18 4.11 7.99
C PHE A 161 -1.20 3.01 8.35
N LYS A 162 -1.01 2.08 7.39
CA LYS A 162 -0.05 0.99 7.48
C LYS A 162 1.10 1.23 6.52
N CYS A 163 2.33 1.10 7.01
CA CYS A 163 3.50 1.10 6.15
C CYS A 163 3.58 -0.20 5.35
N MET A 164 3.73 -0.09 4.03
CA MET A 164 3.88 -1.24 3.15
C MET A 164 5.31 -1.81 3.20
N GLN A 165 6.30 -1.02 3.66
CA GLN A 165 7.69 -1.48 3.81
C GLN A 165 7.87 -2.39 5.05
N CYS A 166 7.55 -1.86 6.23
CA CYS A 166 7.78 -2.55 7.52
C CYS A 166 6.50 -3.12 8.16
N SER A 167 5.34 -3.01 7.50
CA SER A 167 4.03 -3.49 7.98
C SER A 167 3.50 -2.84 9.26
N GLN A 168 4.20 -1.82 9.74
CA GLN A 168 3.90 -1.12 10.98
C GLN A 168 2.78 -0.08 10.80
N LYS A 169 1.89 0.02 11.79
CA LYS A 169 0.85 1.07 11.85
C LYS A 169 1.38 2.39 12.38
N SER A 170 0.85 3.49 11.86
CA SER A 170 1.14 4.85 12.28
C SER A 170 -0.13 5.70 12.23
N PHE A 171 -0.11 6.79 12.99
CA PHE A 171 -1.20 7.74 13.13
C PHE A 171 -0.62 9.13 12.94
N ASP A 172 -1.23 9.93 12.07
CA ASP A 172 -0.78 11.29 11.82
C ASP A 172 -1.95 12.21 11.46
N LEU A 173 -1.75 13.49 11.69
CA LEU A 173 -2.62 14.61 11.38
C LEU A 173 -2.21 15.36 10.10
N GLY A 174 -1.09 14.94 9.49
CA GLY A 174 -0.55 15.48 8.26
C GLY A 174 -1.26 15.11 6.97
N ASP A 175 -1.06 15.93 5.95
CA ASP A 175 -1.41 15.60 4.56
C ASP A 175 -0.35 14.67 3.94
N ILE A 176 0.91 14.84 4.34
CA ILE A 176 2.03 13.96 3.98
C ILE A 176 2.17 12.89 5.05
N LEU A 177 1.96 11.64 4.65
CA LEU A 177 2.01 10.49 5.57
C LEU A 177 3.34 9.75 5.43
N LEU A 178 4.10 9.67 6.52
CA LEU A 178 5.31 8.84 6.61
C LEU A 178 5.18 7.77 7.67
N CYS A 179 5.76 6.60 7.41
CA CYS A 179 5.87 5.60 8.47
C CYS A 179 6.73 6.12 9.63
N HIS A 180 6.18 6.15 10.83
CA HIS A 180 6.92 6.59 12.03
C HIS A 180 7.99 5.60 12.52
N ASN A 181 8.11 4.43 11.89
CA ASN A 181 9.11 3.41 12.23
C ASN A 181 10.30 3.39 11.27
N CYS A 182 10.06 3.54 9.96
CA CYS A 182 11.12 3.48 8.94
C CYS A 182 11.19 4.70 8.01
N PHE A 183 10.32 5.69 8.22
CA PHE A 183 10.19 6.92 7.42
C PHE A 183 9.92 6.72 5.93
N SER A 184 9.46 5.54 5.56
CA SER A 184 9.00 5.29 4.19
C SER A 184 7.68 6.01 3.95
N ALA A 185 7.58 6.71 2.82
CA ALA A 185 6.35 7.30 2.29
C ALA A 185 5.39 6.27 1.68
N ASN A 186 5.83 5.00 1.60
CA ASN A 186 5.05 3.91 1.06
C ASN A 186 4.07 3.39 2.11
N VAL A 187 2.97 4.12 2.26
CA VAL A 187 1.94 3.88 3.25
C VAL A 187 0.58 3.73 2.60
N LYS A 188 -0.27 2.91 3.20
CA LYS A 188 -1.67 2.73 2.81
C LYS A 188 -2.56 3.24 3.93
N GLN A 189 -3.41 4.21 3.61
CA GLN A 189 -4.46 4.67 4.51
C GLN A 189 -5.41 3.52 4.86
N ILE A 190 -5.69 3.37 6.15
CA ILE A 190 -6.66 2.41 6.68
C ILE A 190 -7.99 3.13 6.90
N GLN A 191 -7.97 4.18 7.71
CA GLN A 191 -9.17 4.94 8.08
C GLN A 191 -8.81 6.35 8.55
N VAL A 192 -9.84 7.19 8.67
CA VAL A 192 -9.72 8.55 9.24
C VAL A 192 -10.53 8.60 10.53
N LEU A 193 -9.85 8.89 11.63
CA LEU A 193 -10.41 9.06 12.95
C LEU A 193 -10.74 10.53 13.18
N LYS A 194 -11.85 10.81 13.87
CA LYS A 194 -12.20 12.15 14.35
C LYS A 194 -11.92 12.21 15.85
N VAL A 195 -10.94 13.01 16.25
CA VAL A 195 -10.50 13.12 17.65
C VAL A 195 -10.72 14.54 18.13
N ALA A 196 -11.46 14.69 19.22
CA ALA A 196 -11.69 15.98 19.86
C ALA A 196 -10.69 16.21 20.99
N GLY A 197 -10.35 17.48 21.25
CA GLY A 197 -9.57 17.86 22.43
C GLY A 197 -8.09 17.46 22.40
N LEU A 198 -7.49 17.28 21.21
CA LEU A 198 -6.04 17.10 21.12
C LEU A 198 -5.31 18.32 21.68
N SER A 199 -4.31 18.07 22.50
CA SER A 199 -3.43 19.10 23.07
C SER A 199 -1.99 18.58 23.06
N PHE A 200 -1.07 19.39 22.56
CA PHE A 200 0.35 19.02 22.54
C PHE A 200 1.07 19.77 23.65
N GLY A 201 1.45 19.05 24.70
CA GLY A 201 2.18 19.59 25.85
C GLY A 201 3.69 19.39 25.75
N ALA A 202 4.46 20.12 26.57
CA ALA A 202 5.88 19.86 26.73
C ALA A 202 6.08 18.49 27.39
N LYS A 203 6.80 17.59 26.72
CA LYS A 203 7.13 16.26 27.26
C LYS A 203 8.64 16.01 27.22
N THR A 204 9.07 15.11 28.10
CA THR A 204 10.43 14.57 28.18
C THR A 204 10.88 14.08 26.80
N ARG A 205 12.02 14.58 26.33
CA ARG A 205 12.59 14.24 25.02
C ARG A 205 12.88 12.73 24.96
N MET A 206 12.32 12.07 23.96
CA MET A 206 12.64 10.68 23.64
C MET A 206 13.70 10.64 22.53
N ASN A 207 14.48 9.58 22.46
CA ASN A 207 15.30 9.25 21.29
C ASN A 207 14.60 8.20 20.40
N ASP A 208 15.14 7.95 19.20
CA ASP A 208 14.58 6.98 18.24
C ASP A 208 14.35 5.59 18.87
N LEU A 209 15.36 5.07 19.59
CA LEU A 209 15.28 3.74 20.21
C LEU A 209 14.15 3.67 21.25
N GLN A 210 14.04 4.68 22.12
CA GLN A 210 12.99 4.79 23.12
C GLN A 210 11.61 4.88 22.46
N PHE A 211 11.47 5.64 21.37
CA PHE A 211 10.22 5.70 20.64
C PHE A 211 9.85 4.37 20.00
N ARG A 212 10.81 3.64 19.41
CA ARG A 212 10.55 2.32 18.83
C ARG A 212 10.08 1.32 19.88
N GLN A 213 10.70 1.31 21.06
CA GLN A 213 10.28 0.49 22.19
C GLN A 213 8.87 0.87 22.66
N PHE A 214 8.67 2.15 22.96
CA PHE A 214 7.37 2.70 23.36
C PHE A 214 6.27 2.36 22.36
N ARG A 215 6.55 2.42 21.06
CA ARG A 215 5.59 2.11 19.99
C ARG A 215 5.18 0.64 20.00
N GLN A 216 6.11 -0.29 20.21
CA GLN A 216 5.78 -1.72 20.30
C GLN A 216 4.87 -1.99 21.50
N GLU A 217 5.15 -1.34 22.63
CA GLU A 217 4.34 -1.43 23.85
C GLU A 217 2.97 -0.76 23.71
N ILE A 218 2.90 0.39 23.01
CA ILE A 218 1.63 1.09 22.82
C ILE A 218 0.71 0.34 21.88
N LEU A 219 1.23 -0.26 20.81
CA LEU A 219 0.40 -0.98 19.84
C LEU A 219 -0.12 -2.33 20.35
N SER A 220 0.41 -2.82 21.47
CA SER A 220 -0.06 -4.02 22.15
C SER A 220 -1.06 -3.75 23.30
N ARG A 221 -1.33 -2.48 23.63
CA ARG A 221 -2.30 -2.07 24.67
C ARG A 221 -3.38 -1.13 24.12
N GLU A 222 -4.42 -0.87 24.91
CA GLU A 222 -5.32 0.25 24.64
C GLU A 222 -4.57 1.56 24.91
N PHE A 223 -4.37 2.36 23.87
CA PHE A 223 -3.71 3.66 23.96
C PHE A 223 -4.60 4.74 23.35
N THR A 224 -4.36 5.99 23.76
CA THR A 224 -4.98 7.14 23.12
C THR A 224 -4.12 7.63 21.97
N VAL A 225 -4.75 8.07 20.86
CA VAL A 225 -3.99 8.62 19.72
C VAL A 225 -3.14 9.83 20.13
N GLN A 226 -3.59 10.58 21.14
CA GLN A 226 -2.84 11.65 21.78
C GLN A 226 -1.48 11.18 22.33
N GLU A 227 -1.46 10.10 23.12
CA GLU A 227 -0.22 9.56 23.69
C GLU A 227 0.78 9.13 22.60
N TYR A 228 0.28 8.51 21.53
CA TYR A 228 1.10 8.08 20.40
C TYR A 228 1.75 9.28 19.70
N LEU A 229 0.94 10.30 19.37
CA LEU A 229 1.41 11.49 18.67
C LEU A 229 2.39 12.30 19.52
N ASP A 230 2.12 12.42 20.82
CA ASP A 230 3.04 13.10 21.73
C ASP A 230 4.41 12.43 21.80
N ALA A 231 4.44 11.10 21.88
CA ALA A 231 5.69 10.36 21.92
C ALA A 231 6.47 10.49 20.61
N PHE A 232 5.77 10.42 19.47
CA PHE A 232 6.39 10.62 18.16
C PHE A 232 6.98 12.04 18.03
N ARG A 233 6.21 13.06 18.46
CA ARG A 233 6.66 14.46 18.45
C ARG A 233 7.84 14.69 19.36
N SER A 234 7.84 14.09 20.55
CA SER A 234 8.96 14.16 21.48
C SER A 234 10.24 13.58 20.89
N ALA A 235 10.13 12.47 20.16
CA ALA A 235 11.28 11.80 19.57
C ALA A 235 11.88 12.55 18.36
N TYR A 236 11.04 13.17 17.55
CA TYR A 236 11.46 13.64 16.23
C TYR A 236 11.33 15.14 16.00
N GLN A 237 10.57 15.87 16.83
CA GLN A 237 10.27 17.30 16.63
C GLN A 237 9.67 17.65 15.24
N MET A 238 9.32 16.65 14.42
CA MET A 238 8.93 16.80 13.02
C MET A 238 7.48 17.26 12.81
N ILE A 239 6.69 17.36 13.87
CA ILE A 239 5.43 18.12 13.84
C ILE A 239 5.71 19.39 14.64
N ALA A 240 6.12 20.45 13.95
CA ALA A 240 6.26 21.75 14.59
C ALA A 240 4.89 22.16 15.15
N PRO A 241 4.76 22.53 16.44
CA PRO A 241 3.54 23.15 16.91
C PRO A 241 3.34 24.44 16.11
N VAL A 242 2.19 24.59 15.47
CA VAL A 242 1.77 25.92 15.02
C VAL A 242 1.50 26.70 16.30
N VAL A 243 2.41 27.63 16.60
CA VAL A 243 2.25 28.64 17.65
C VAL A 243 0.96 29.40 17.36
N LYS A 244 0.19 29.62 18.43
CA LYS A 244 -1.13 30.27 18.52
C LYS A 244 -1.47 31.24 17.39
#